data_AF-A0A534JXJ5-F1
#
_entry.id   AF-A0A534JXJ5-F1
#
_cell.length_a   1.000
_cell.length_b   1.000
_cell.length_c   1.000
_cell.angle_alpha   90.00
_cell.angle_beta   90.00
_cell.angle_gamma   90.00
#
_symmetry.space_group_name_H-M   'P 1'
#
loop_
_entity.id
_entity.type
_entity.pdbx_description
1 polymer ?
#
loop_
_entity_poly.entity_id
_entity_poly.type
_entity_poly.pdbx_seq_one_letter_code
_entity_poly.pdbx_strand_id
1 'polypeptide(L)'
;VDINTGDNYDAGIFYLTVTGLSWENGDDGSVGRGNRVSGLITPYRPMSMEAAAGKNPVTHVGKLYNLLSFEIADRIVKEHAGKVKEVWVRIVSQIGKPIDEPQAATAQIIPEKGTHLSSIVKDAEVLIDEELENIYKLTDRIVQGKVRCF
;
A
#
# COMPACT_ATOMS: atom_id res chain seq x y z
N VAL A 1 -17.46 -0.55 -20.41
CA VAL A 1 -16.09 -0.02 -20.45
C VAL A 1 -16.17 1.19 -21.32
N ASP A 2 -15.97 2.36 -20.74
CA ASP A 2 -16.04 3.64 -21.43
C ASP A 2 -14.60 4.13 -21.64
N ILE A 3 -14.32 4.70 -22.80
CA ILE A 3 -12.96 5.10 -23.22
C ILE A 3 -13.03 6.56 -23.65
N ASN A 4 -12.11 7.39 -23.14
CA ASN A 4 -11.98 8.81 -23.47
C ASN A 4 -13.31 9.55 -23.53
N THR A 5 -14.09 9.51 -22.44
CA THR A 5 -15.45 10.09 -22.39
C THR A 5 -15.50 11.61 -22.58
N GLY A 6 -14.36 12.29 -22.64
CA GLY A 6 -14.23 13.71 -22.97
C GLY A 6 -14.08 14.00 -24.47
N ASP A 7 -13.93 12.98 -25.32
CA ASP A 7 -13.88 13.15 -26.78
C ASP A 7 -15.22 13.71 -27.31
N ASN A 8 -15.14 14.61 -28.30
CA ASN A 8 -16.30 15.09 -29.05
C ASN A 8 -15.93 15.15 -30.54
N TYR A 9 -16.36 14.12 -31.29
CA TYR A 9 -15.98 13.94 -32.68
C TYR A 9 -16.58 14.97 -33.63
N ASP A 10 -17.79 15.47 -33.36
CA ASP A 10 -18.43 16.52 -34.17
C ASP A 10 -17.69 17.85 -34.06
N ALA A 11 -17.11 18.12 -32.88
CA ALA A 11 -16.29 19.31 -32.62
C ALA A 11 -14.80 19.10 -32.98
N GLY A 12 -14.40 17.91 -33.43
CA GLY A 12 -13.00 17.58 -33.69
C GLY A 12 -12.12 17.52 -32.43
N ILE A 13 -12.69 17.24 -31.26
CA ILE A 13 -11.99 17.12 -29.98
C ILE A 13 -11.65 15.65 -29.74
N PHE A 14 -10.36 15.35 -29.69
CA PHE A 14 -9.82 14.01 -29.46
C PHE A 14 -8.72 14.08 -28.41
N TYR A 15 -8.61 13.07 -27.55
CA TYR A 15 -7.50 12.94 -26.61
C TYR A 15 -6.21 12.43 -27.28
N LEU A 16 -5.62 13.29 -28.11
CA LEU A 16 -4.34 13.06 -28.78
C LEU A 16 -3.21 13.78 -28.05
N THR A 17 -2.04 13.13 -27.98
CA THR A 17 -0.81 13.70 -27.43
C THR A 17 0.37 13.37 -28.33
N VAL A 18 1.40 14.20 -28.33
CA VAL A 18 2.66 13.97 -29.04
C VAL A 18 3.56 13.02 -28.25
N THR A 19 3.67 13.21 -26.93
CA THR A 19 4.56 12.45 -26.05
C THR A 19 3.90 11.23 -25.39
N GLY A 20 2.58 11.11 -25.45
CA GLY A 20 1.83 10.09 -24.72
C GLY A 20 1.43 10.50 -23.29
N LEU A 21 1.71 11.73 -22.87
CA LEU A 21 1.45 12.24 -21.52
C LEU A 21 0.73 13.59 -21.57
N SER A 22 -0.30 13.80 -20.74
CA SER A 22 -1.12 15.02 -20.77
C SER A 22 -0.44 16.28 -20.27
N TRP A 23 0.65 16.14 -19.49
CA TRP A 23 1.45 17.26 -19.00
C TRP A 23 1.97 18.21 -20.10
N GLU A 24 2.10 17.73 -21.34
CA GLU A 24 2.50 18.56 -22.47
C GLU A 24 1.45 19.63 -22.82
N ASN A 25 0.21 19.45 -22.36
CA ASN A 25 -0.93 20.33 -22.57
C ASN A 25 -1.31 21.14 -21.31
N GLY A 26 -0.41 21.23 -20.32
CA GLY A 26 -0.57 22.08 -19.14
C GLY A 26 -1.06 21.37 -17.87
N ASP A 27 -1.18 20.04 -17.88
CA ASP A 27 -1.48 19.28 -16.66
C ASP A 27 -0.27 19.19 -15.72
N ASP A 28 -0.50 19.42 -14.43
CA ASP A 28 0.52 19.34 -13.37
C ASP A 28 0.41 18.07 -12.53
N GLY A 29 1.56 17.56 -12.07
CA GLY A 29 1.65 16.40 -11.17
C GLY A 29 2.49 16.69 -9.92
N SER A 30 2.10 16.11 -8.79
CA SER A 30 2.91 16.19 -7.55
C SER A 30 2.88 14.89 -6.75
N VAL A 31 3.95 14.66 -5.98
CA VAL A 31 4.13 13.45 -5.17
C VAL A 31 3.00 13.30 -4.17
N GLY A 32 2.46 12.08 -4.04
CA GLY A 32 1.41 11.76 -3.07
C GLY A 32 -0.01 12.10 -3.50
N ARG A 33 -0.24 12.58 -4.73
CA ARG A 33 -1.56 12.94 -5.25
C ARG A 33 -2.25 11.86 -6.09
N GLY A 34 -1.61 10.69 -6.26
CA GLY A 34 -2.17 9.56 -7.01
C GLY A 34 -2.45 8.35 -6.11
N ASN A 35 -2.05 7.17 -6.60
CA ASN A 35 -2.24 5.89 -5.93
C ASN A 35 -1.54 5.79 -4.56
N ARG A 36 -2.02 4.85 -3.75
CA ARG A 36 -1.33 4.36 -2.54
C ARG A 36 -0.36 3.23 -2.90
N VAL A 37 0.39 2.71 -1.93
CA VAL A 37 1.35 1.59 -2.16
C VAL A 37 0.71 0.32 -2.75
N SER A 38 -0.60 0.15 -2.58
CA SER A 38 -1.38 -0.92 -3.21
C SER A 38 -1.50 -0.79 -4.73
N GLY A 39 -1.18 0.36 -5.30
CA GLY A 39 -1.43 0.68 -6.71
C GLY A 39 -2.81 1.27 -6.98
N LEU A 40 -3.60 1.55 -5.94
CA LEU A 40 -5.01 1.99 -6.07
C LEU A 40 -5.32 3.21 -5.19
N ILE A 41 -6.39 3.91 -5.56
CA ILE A 41 -7.11 4.87 -4.70
C ILE A 41 -8.41 4.19 -4.30
N THR A 42 -8.62 3.93 -3.01
CA THR A 42 -9.73 3.10 -2.51
C THR A 42 -10.54 3.85 -1.46
N PRO A 43 -11.49 4.72 -1.85
CA PRO A 43 -12.25 5.57 -0.91
C PRO A 43 -12.97 4.83 0.21
N TYR A 44 -13.32 3.55 -0.01
CA TYR A 44 -14.00 2.69 0.96
C TYR A 44 -13.05 1.81 1.79
N ARG A 45 -11.74 2.00 1.67
CA ARG A 45 -10.73 1.26 2.43
C ARG A 45 -9.91 2.24 3.29
N PRO A 46 -9.39 1.78 4.44
CA PRO A 46 -8.43 2.57 5.19
C PRO A 46 -7.19 2.86 4.33
N MET A 47 -6.74 4.11 4.33
CA MET A 47 -5.56 4.54 3.60
C MET A 47 -4.68 5.43 4.48
N SER A 48 -3.36 5.33 4.30
CA SER A 48 -2.43 6.32 4.82
C SER A 48 -2.37 7.53 3.89
N MET A 49 -2.28 8.72 4.47
CA MET A 49 -2.02 9.97 3.74
C MET A 49 -0.54 10.15 3.39
N GLU A 50 0.34 9.31 3.95
CA GLU A 50 1.78 9.36 3.67
C GLU A 50 2.08 8.98 2.22
N ALA A 51 2.76 9.88 1.50
CA ALA A 51 3.30 9.56 0.18
C ALA A 51 4.55 8.68 0.31
N ALA A 52 4.57 7.45 -0.22
CA ALA A 52 5.74 6.57 -0.09
C ALA A 52 6.87 6.91 -1.08
N ALA A 53 6.54 7.44 -2.26
CA ALA A 53 7.51 7.80 -3.29
C ALA A 53 8.46 8.93 -2.83
N GLY A 54 9.74 8.83 -3.21
CA GLY A 54 10.78 9.83 -2.90
C GLY A 54 11.36 9.78 -1.47
N LYS A 55 10.71 9.07 -0.53
CA LYS A 55 11.17 9.00 0.86
C LYS A 55 12.31 8.00 1.06
N ASN A 56 13.20 8.30 2.01
CA ASN A 56 14.34 7.46 2.38
C ASN A 56 13.88 6.04 2.78
N PRO A 57 14.36 4.97 2.11
CA PRO A 57 13.99 3.60 2.44
C PRO A 57 14.67 3.05 3.70
N VAL A 58 15.50 3.83 4.41
CA VAL A 58 16.16 3.35 5.63
C VAL A 58 15.42 3.76 6.89
N THR A 59 14.98 5.01 6.98
CA THR A 59 14.49 5.59 8.25
C THR A 59 13.06 6.11 8.18
N HIS A 60 12.49 6.32 6.99
CA HIS A 60 11.21 6.98 6.89
C HIS A 60 10.04 5.99 7.08
N VAL A 61 9.54 5.91 8.31
CA VAL A 61 8.42 5.04 8.72
C VAL A 61 7.18 5.19 7.84
N GLY A 62 6.82 6.40 7.40
CA GLY A 62 5.69 6.59 6.48
C GLY A 62 5.80 5.79 5.17
N LYS A 63 7.02 5.55 4.67
CA LYS A 63 7.25 4.66 3.52
C LYS A 63 7.27 3.20 3.96
N LEU A 64 8.11 2.89 4.94
CA LEU A 64 8.38 1.52 5.35
C LEU A 64 7.14 0.83 5.90
N TYR A 65 6.37 1.49 6.76
CA TYR A 65 5.18 0.91 7.37
C TYR A 65 4.03 0.77 6.38
N ASN A 66 3.88 1.67 5.41
CA ASN A 66 2.90 1.47 4.34
C ASN A 66 3.24 0.24 3.50
N LEU A 67 4.50 0.07 3.12
CA LEU A 67 4.95 -1.10 2.36
C LEU A 67 4.81 -2.39 3.18
N LEU A 68 5.32 -2.39 4.41
CA LEU A 68 5.30 -3.54 5.30
C LEU A 68 3.88 -3.96 5.66
N SER A 69 3.00 -3.01 6.00
CA SER A 69 1.60 -3.33 6.30
C SER A 69 0.86 -3.99 5.13
N PHE A 70 1.16 -3.59 3.90
CA PHE A 70 0.59 -4.21 2.71
C PHE A 70 1.12 -5.63 2.51
N GLU A 71 2.42 -5.87 2.74
CA GLU A 71 3.04 -7.19 2.65
C GLU A 71 2.55 -8.15 3.74
N ILE A 72 2.45 -7.69 4.99
CA ILE A 72 1.86 -8.44 6.11
C ILE A 72 0.41 -8.83 5.77
N ALA A 73 -0.40 -7.88 5.30
CA ALA A 73 -1.79 -8.15 4.92
C ALA A 73 -1.89 -9.22 3.82
N ASP A 74 -1.06 -9.12 2.78
CA ASP A 74 -1.00 -10.09 1.70
C ASP A 74 -0.55 -11.48 2.17
N ARG A 75 0.47 -11.55 3.04
CA ARG A 75 0.93 -12.82 3.63
C ARG A 75 -0.14 -13.46 4.50
N ILE A 76 -0.81 -12.70 5.38
CA ILE A 76 -1.91 -13.21 6.23
C ILE A 76 -3.00 -13.86 5.36
N VAL A 77 -3.39 -13.21 4.26
CA VAL A 77 -4.42 -13.77 3.35
C VAL A 77 -3.91 -15.05 2.67
N LYS A 78 -2.66 -15.08 2.22
CA LYS A 78 -2.06 -16.24 1.52
C LYS A 78 -1.87 -17.44 2.44
N GLU A 79 -1.35 -17.23 3.64
CA GLU A 79 -1.07 -18.29 4.61
C GLU A 79 -2.37 -18.86 5.22
N HIS A 80 -3.44 -18.05 5.25
CA HIS A 80 -4.78 -18.47 5.67
C HIS A 80 -5.79 -18.46 4.52
N ALA A 81 -5.39 -18.99 3.36
CA ALA A 81 -6.23 -19.05 2.18
C ALA A 81 -7.61 -19.67 2.46
N GLY A 82 -8.68 -18.96 2.07
CA GLY A 82 -10.07 -19.38 2.30
C GLY A 82 -10.59 -19.18 3.73
N LYS A 83 -9.78 -18.67 4.65
CA LYS A 83 -10.16 -18.39 6.04
C LYS A 83 -10.29 -16.91 6.37
N VAL A 84 -9.64 -16.04 5.59
CA VAL A 84 -9.66 -14.59 5.77
C VAL A 84 -10.45 -13.95 4.63
N LYS A 85 -11.53 -13.25 4.99
CA LYS A 85 -12.34 -12.49 4.03
C LYS A 85 -11.69 -11.14 3.74
N GLU A 86 -11.29 -10.42 4.79
CA GLU A 86 -10.56 -9.15 4.69
C GLU A 86 -9.56 -9.01 5.84
N VAL A 87 -8.46 -8.31 5.59
CA VAL A 87 -7.52 -7.90 6.64
C VAL A 87 -7.05 -6.47 6.37
N TRP A 88 -6.93 -5.68 7.43
CA TRP A 88 -6.30 -4.37 7.39
C TRP A 88 -5.22 -4.30 8.44
N VAL A 89 -3.99 -4.02 8.01
CA VAL A 89 -2.84 -3.85 8.89
C VAL A 89 -2.54 -2.36 9.04
N ARG A 90 -2.35 -1.90 10.27
CA ARG A 90 -1.95 -0.53 10.59
C ARG A 90 -0.76 -0.56 11.54
N ILE A 91 0.30 0.15 11.18
CA ILE A 91 1.51 0.29 12.00
C ILE A 91 1.72 1.77 12.26
N VAL A 92 1.87 2.14 13.53
CA VAL A 92 2.05 3.52 13.99
C VAL A 92 3.40 3.62 14.67
N SER A 93 4.24 4.54 14.19
CA SER A 93 5.55 4.82 14.77
C SER A 93 5.45 5.73 15.98
N GLN A 94 6.43 5.65 16.87
CA GLN A 94 6.72 6.70 17.83
C GLN A 94 8.02 7.40 17.43
N ILE A 95 8.05 8.74 17.43
CA ILE A 95 9.27 9.49 17.11
C ILE A 95 10.38 9.16 18.12
N GLY A 96 11.60 8.90 17.62
CA GLY A 96 12.75 8.53 18.44
C GLY A 96 12.83 7.06 18.84
N LYS A 97 11.90 6.21 18.37
CA LYS A 97 11.97 4.76 18.53
C LYS A 97 12.57 4.08 17.29
N PRO A 98 13.22 2.91 17.46
CA PRO A 98 13.61 2.06 16.33
C PRO A 98 12.41 1.74 15.43
N ILE A 99 12.66 1.54 14.14
CA ILE A 99 11.59 1.28 13.16
C ILE A 99 11.01 -0.14 13.24
N ASP A 100 11.68 -1.03 13.96
CA ASP A 100 11.22 -2.37 14.32
C ASP A 100 10.43 -2.37 15.65
N GLU A 101 10.41 -1.24 16.39
CA GLU A 101 9.62 -1.06 17.62
C GLU A 101 8.51 -0.01 17.43
N PRO A 102 7.44 -0.32 16.67
CA PRO A 102 6.32 0.61 16.51
C PRO A 102 5.58 0.84 17.84
N GLN A 103 4.92 1.99 17.96
CA GLN A 103 4.00 2.25 19.08
C GLN A 103 2.85 1.23 19.10
N ALA A 104 2.38 0.86 17.92
CA ALA A 104 1.39 -0.19 17.74
C ALA A 104 1.51 -0.77 16.33
N ALA A 105 1.37 -2.10 16.22
CA ALA A 105 1.10 -2.81 14.98
C ALA A 105 -0.18 -3.61 15.18
N THR A 106 -1.18 -3.41 14.32
CA THR A 106 -2.52 -3.99 14.49
C THR A 106 -2.99 -4.61 13.19
N ALA A 107 -3.50 -5.84 13.27
CA ALA A 107 -4.23 -6.49 12.19
C ALA A 107 -5.71 -6.60 12.58
N GLN A 108 -6.57 -5.95 11.79
CA GLN A 108 -8.01 -6.08 11.88
C GLN A 108 -8.46 -7.12 10.86
N ILE A 109 -8.88 -8.30 11.32
CA ILE A 109 -9.19 -9.45 10.48
C ILE A 109 -10.70 -9.70 10.49
N ILE A 110 -11.28 -9.79 9.29
CA ILE A 110 -12.64 -10.29 9.07
C ILE A 110 -12.50 -11.75 8.61
N PRO A 111 -12.85 -12.73 9.45
CA PRO A 111 -12.77 -14.13 9.06
C PRO A 111 -13.86 -14.48 8.02
N GLU A 112 -13.60 -15.51 7.24
CA GLU A 112 -14.61 -16.14 6.39
C GLU A 112 -15.68 -16.83 7.22
N LYS A 113 -16.86 -17.02 6.61
CA LYS A 113 -17.98 -17.69 7.29
C LYS A 113 -17.57 -19.10 7.73
N GLY A 114 -17.74 -19.40 9.01
CA GLY A 114 -17.37 -20.69 9.60
C GLY A 114 -15.92 -20.77 10.11
N THR A 115 -15.13 -19.72 9.95
CA THR A 115 -13.79 -19.62 10.54
C THR A 115 -13.83 -18.88 11.88
N HIS A 116 -13.20 -19.44 12.90
CA HIS A 116 -13.02 -18.75 14.17
C HIS A 116 -11.77 -17.86 14.12
N LEU A 117 -11.93 -16.57 14.49
CA LEU A 117 -10.83 -15.61 14.50
C LEU A 117 -9.64 -16.11 15.36
N SER A 118 -9.91 -16.76 16.49
CA SER A 118 -8.90 -17.33 17.38
C SER A 118 -7.96 -18.34 16.71
N SER A 119 -8.36 -18.93 15.57
CA SER A 119 -7.52 -19.83 14.79
C SER A 119 -6.48 -19.11 13.90
N ILE A 120 -6.52 -17.77 13.85
CA ILE A 120 -5.66 -16.93 13.00
C ILE A 120 -4.83 -15.97 13.85
N VAL A 121 -5.36 -15.48 14.99
CA VAL A 121 -4.74 -14.39 15.78
C VAL A 121 -3.27 -14.66 16.09
N LYS A 122 -2.94 -15.82 16.65
CA LYS A 122 -1.57 -16.12 17.08
C LYS A 122 -0.59 -16.18 15.91
N ASP A 123 -1.01 -16.76 14.79
CA ASP A 123 -0.18 -16.86 13.59
C ASP A 123 0.03 -15.46 12.98
N ALA A 124 -1.01 -14.62 12.97
CA ALA A 124 -0.91 -13.24 12.51
C ALA A 124 0.00 -12.37 13.41
N GLU A 125 -0.04 -12.55 14.73
CA GLU A 125 0.88 -11.88 15.67
C GLU A 125 2.33 -12.27 15.39
N VAL A 126 2.62 -13.57 15.28
CA VAL A 126 3.97 -14.07 14.95
C VAL A 126 4.44 -13.51 13.61
N LEU A 127 3.58 -13.50 12.59
CA LEU A 127 3.91 -12.98 11.27
C LEU A 127 4.23 -11.47 11.31
N ILE A 128 3.47 -10.68 12.08
CA ILE A 128 3.73 -9.24 12.25
C ILE A 128 5.08 -9.03 12.93
N ASP A 129 5.39 -9.77 13.99
CA ASP A 129 6.65 -9.67 14.70
C ASP A 129 7.83 -10.06 13.79
N GLU A 130 7.72 -11.16 13.04
CA GLU A 130 8.72 -11.59 12.06
C GLU A 130 8.98 -10.53 10.99
N GLU A 131 7.93 -9.89 10.45
CA GLU A 131 8.05 -8.86 9.44
C GLU A 131 8.67 -7.56 9.99
N LEU A 132 8.37 -7.20 11.24
CA LEU A 132 8.99 -6.07 11.94
C LEU A 132 10.47 -6.32 12.22
N GLU A 133 10.84 -7.50 12.70
CA GLU A 133 12.27 -7.88 12.89
C GLU A 133 13.06 -7.82 11.58
N ASN A 134 12.41 -8.15 10.47
CA ASN A 134 13.03 -8.16 9.14
C ASN A 134 12.90 -6.83 8.38
N ILE A 135 12.32 -5.78 8.98
CA ILE A 135 12.00 -4.52 8.28
C ILE A 135 13.22 -3.89 7.59
N TYR A 136 14.42 -4.03 8.16
CA TYR A 136 15.64 -3.47 7.57
C TYR A 136 15.99 -4.09 6.20
N LYS A 137 15.60 -5.35 5.95
CA LYS A 137 15.77 -6.04 4.65
C LYS A 137 14.86 -5.46 3.56
N LEU A 138 13.78 -4.77 3.94
CA LEU A 138 12.89 -4.09 2.99
C LEU A 138 13.64 -3.00 2.22
N THR A 139 14.65 -2.38 2.82
CA THR A 139 15.53 -1.38 2.19
C THR A 139 16.11 -1.92 0.88
N ASP A 140 16.73 -3.11 0.92
CA ASP A 140 17.39 -3.70 -0.25
C ASP A 140 16.39 -3.99 -1.36
N ARG A 141 15.20 -4.49 -1.00
CA ARG A 141 14.13 -4.79 -1.95
C ARG A 141 13.61 -3.51 -2.61
N ILE A 142 13.48 -2.42 -1.86
CA ILE A 142 13.10 -1.11 -2.40
C ILE A 142 14.17 -0.58 -3.35
N VAL A 143 15.45 -0.63 -2.96
CA VAL A 143 16.57 -0.15 -3.78
C VAL A 143 16.70 -0.94 -5.08
N GLN A 144 16.40 -2.25 -5.04
CA GLN A 144 16.34 -3.11 -6.23
C GLN A 144 15.10 -2.90 -7.09
N GLY A 145 14.16 -2.01 -6.72
CA GLY A 145 12.93 -1.77 -7.46
C GLY A 145 11.93 -2.94 -7.40
N LYS A 146 12.09 -3.86 -6.44
CA LYS A 146 11.24 -5.07 -6.30
C LYS A 146 9.96 -4.81 -5.51
N VAL A 147 9.79 -3.61 -4.97
CA VAL A 147 8.64 -3.22 -4.14
C VAL A 147 7.92 -2.05 -4.80
N ARG A 148 6.63 -2.22 -5.05
CA ARG A 148 5.76 -1.17 -5.58
C ARG A 148 5.52 -0.11 -4.51
N CYS A 149 5.70 1.17 -4.85
CA CYS A 149 5.51 2.30 -3.94
C CYS A 149 4.26 3.15 -4.24
N PHE A 150 3.57 2.90 -5.36
CA PHE A 150 2.36 3.59 -5.84
C PHE A 150 1.72 2.79 -6.99
#